data_AF-A0A7C2LV89-F1
#
_entry.id   AF-A0A7C2LV89-F1
#
_cell.length_a   1.000
_cell.length_b   1.000
_cell.length_c   1.000
_cell.angle_alpha   90.00
_cell.angle_beta   90.00
_cell.angle_gamma   90.00
#
_symmetry.space_group_name_H-M   'P 1'
#
loop_
_entity.id
_entity.type
_entity.pdbx_description
1 polymer ?
#
loop_
_entity_poly.entity_id
_entity_poly.type
_entity_poly.pdbx_seq_one_letter_code
_entity_poly.pdbx_strand_id
1 'polypeptide(L)'
;MLEALRDRGFEVEFRSHAKAILSGDFPDAIDELQAALLSFTIPIEEIVGSGGGETKGTQRLRKALSEAGWDKFTFEITKVINGVARESQSHEIDHVRAFADGTRLALEIEWNNKDPFFDRDLENFKRLHAEGAISVGIIVTRGPALQENLRALVQRFAEEEKLESAKDLGALGLSPTARQLRHYEARIQRGNVSFAEAWAAAFVQDKFGAATTHWQKLIDRINRGVGNPCPLLLIGLSEKIVTFGEDNRARGQSLD
;
A
#
# COMPACT_ATOMS: atom_id res chain seq x y z
N MET A 1 3.08 18.88 10.21
CA MET A 1 2.39 17.64 10.63
C MET A 1 2.76 16.57 9.63
N LEU A 2 3.25 15.40 10.06
CA LEU A 2 3.81 14.37 9.19
C LEU A 2 5.06 14.81 8.39
N GLU A 3 5.83 15.80 8.88
CA GLU A 3 7.01 16.32 8.15
C GLU A 3 8.12 15.27 8.04
N ALA A 4 8.33 14.47 9.10
CA ALA A 4 9.34 13.41 9.07
C ALA A 4 9.05 12.36 7.98
N LEU A 5 7.77 12.09 7.66
CA LEU A 5 7.41 11.25 6.53
C LEU A 5 7.80 11.91 5.20
N ARG A 6 7.50 13.21 5.03
CA ARG A 6 7.89 13.96 3.82
C ARG A 6 9.40 13.99 3.63
N ASP A 7 10.16 14.19 4.71
CA ASP A 7 11.64 14.17 4.68
C ASP A 7 12.17 12.77 4.28
N ARG A 8 11.48 11.71 4.71
CA ARG A 8 11.76 10.33 4.26
C ARG A 8 11.20 10.04 2.86
N GLY A 9 10.63 11.02 2.16
CA GLY A 9 10.19 10.93 0.78
C GLY A 9 8.83 10.27 0.58
N PHE A 10 7.98 10.27 1.62
CA PHE A 10 6.58 9.88 1.48
C PHE A 10 5.78 11.03 0.88
N GLU A 11 4.79 10.69 0.06
CA GLU A 11 3.79 11.66 -0.38
C GLU A 11 2.70 11.78 0.69
N VAL A 12 2.29 12.99 1.02
CA VAL A 12 1.27 13.24 2.05
C VAL A 12 0.30 14.29 1.54
N GLU A 13 -0.98 13.98 1.51
CA GLU A 13 -2.01 14.88 1.02
C GLU A 13 -3.23 14.90 1.94
N PHE A 14 -3.77 16.08 2.18
CA PHE A 14 -4.97 16.28 2.99
C PHE A 14 -6.10 16.80 2.11
N ARG A 15 -7.30 16.25 2.27
CA ARG A 15 -8.53 16.69 1.59
C ARG A 15 -9.64 16.99 2.60
N SER A 16 -10.56 17.87 2.19
CA SER A 16 -11.78 18.18 2.95
C SER A 16 -11.52 18.49 4.43
N HIS A 17 -10.56 19.39 4.70
CA HIS A 17 -10.17 19.85 6.04
C HIS A 17 -9.57 18.80 6.99
N ALA A 18 -9.21 17.60 6.51
CA ALA A 18 -8.59 16.55 7.34
C ALA A 18 -7.40 17.04 8.16
N LYS A 19 -6.57 17.92 7.59
CA LYS A 19 -5.41 18.49 8.31
C LYS A 19 -5.81 19.18 9.62
N ALA A 20 -6.85 20.00 9.60
CA ALA A 20 -7.29 20.77 10.76
C ALA A 20 -7.85 19.84 11.85
N ILE A 21 -8.71 18.90 11.44
CA ILE A 21 -9.32 17.89 12.31
C ILE A 21 -8.23 17.05 13.00
N LEU A 22 -7.32 16.49 12.22
CA LEU A 22 -6.23 15.64 12.73
C LEU A 22 -5.29 16.40 13.66
N SER A 23 -4.94 17.64 13.32
CA SER A 23 -4.01 18.43 14.14
C SER A 23 -4.60 18.93 15.46
N GLY A 24 -5.93 19.12 15.51
CA GLY A 24 -6.62 19.62 16.69
C GLY A 24 -7.00 18.50 17.64
N ASP A 25 -7.65 17.47 17.10
CA ASP A 25 -8.36 16.48 17.90
C ASP A 25 -7.63 15.14 18.00
N PHE A 26 -6.71 14.85 17.08
CA PHE A 26 -6.08 13.52 16.95
C PHE A 26 -4.53 13.52 16.85
N PRO A 27 -3.78 14.33 17.61
CA PRO A 27 -2.32 14.38 17.52
C PRO A 27 -1.65 13.03 17.85
N ASP A 28 -2.12 12.31 18.87
CA ASP A 28 -1.52 11.04 19.29
C ASP A 28 -1.61 9.97 18.19
N ALA A 29 -2.75 9.90 17.49
CA ALA A 29 -2.94 8.97 16.38
C ALA A 29 -2.08 9.33 15.16
N ILE A 30 -1.80 10.62 14.95
CA ILE A 30 -0.83 11.06 13.94
C ILE A 30 0.58 10.61 14.29
N ASP A 31 0.98 10.71 15.56
CA ASP A 31 2.30 10.29 16.01
C ASP A 31 2.47 8.77 15.94
N GLU A 32 1.44 8.00 16.34
CA GLU A 32 1.37 6.54 16.19
C GLU A 32 1.54 6.13 14.71
N LEU A 33 0.75 6.73 13.81
CA LEU A 33 0.81 6.45 12.37
C LEU A 33 2.16 6.83 11.76
N GLN A 34 2.70 7.99 12.13
CA GLN A 34 4.02 8.43 11.67
C GLN A 34 5.11 7.46 12.12
N ALA A 35 5.11 7.04 13.38
CA ALA A 35 6.09 6.09 13.91
C ALA A 35 6.02 4.75 13.18
N ALA A 36 4.81 4.20 12.98
CA ALA A 36 4.61 2.95 12.25
C ALA A 36 5.17 3.04 10.82
N LEU A 37 4.86 4.11 10.08
CA LEU A 37 5.32 4.31 8.70
C LEU A 37 6.83 4.62 8.61
N LEU A 38 7.41 5.31 9.58
CA LEU A 38 8.87 5.57 9.65
C LEU A 38 9.67 4.32 9.98
N SER A 39 9.08 3.35 10.68
CA SER A 39 9.74 2.06 10.95
C SER A 39 9.55 1.06 9.79
N PHE A 40 8.60 1.31 8.90
CA PHE A 40 8.22 0.36 7.85
C PHE A 40 9.31 0.21 6.78
N THR A 41 9.61 -1.05 6.46
CA THR A 41 10.45 -1.47 5.35
C THR A 41 9.89 -2.72 4.64
N ILE A 42 10.21 -2.85 3.35
CA ILE A 42 9.88 -3.99 2.51
C ILE A 42 11.15 -4.47 1.82
N PRO A 43 11.65 -5.67 2.15
CA PRO A 43 12.74 -6.30 1.41
C PRO A 43 12.37 -6.47 -0.06
N ILE A 44 13.31 -6.20 -0.96
CA ILE A 44 13.11 -6.34 -2.40
C ILE A 44 12.72 -7.78 -2.78
N GLU A 45 13.16 -8.76 -2.01
CA GLU A 45 12.83 -10.18 -2.12
C GLU A 45 11.32 -10.42 -1.94
N GLU A 46 10.65 -9.64 -1.09
CA GLU A 46 9.20 -9.70 -0.90
C GLU A 46 8.44 -9.02 -2.06
N ILE A 47 9.02 -7.99 -2.66
CA ILE A 47 8.49 -7.36 -3.87
C ILE A 47 8.59 -8.31 -5.07
N VAL A 48 9.70 -9.04 -5.18
CA VAL A 48 9.97 -9.99 -6.28
C VAL A 48 9.25 -11.32 -6.08
N GLY A 49 9.11 -11.78 -4.84
CA GLY A 49 8.59 -13.11 -4.50
C GLY A 49 7.25 -13.47 -5.13
N SER A 50 7.06 -14.77 -5.35
CA SER A 50 5.84 -15.36 -5.90
C SER A 50 4.71 -15.36 -4.87
N GLY A 51 3.61 -14.67 -5.15
CA GLY A 51 2.40 -14.74 -4.33
C GLY A 51 1.36 -13.74 -4.80
N GLY A 52 0.13 -14.21 -5.03
CA GLY A 52 -1.05 -13.37 -5.24
C GLY A 52 -1.74 -12.97 -3.93
N GLY A 53 -1.10 -13.26 -2.80
CA GLY A 53 -1.54 -12.87 -1.46
C GLY A 53 -0.83 -11.61 -0.97
N GLU A 54 -1.25 -11.16 0.20
CA GLU A 54 -0.62 -10.04 0.89
C GLU A 54 0.89 -10.27 1.12
N THR A 55 1.72 -9.26 0.87
CA THR A 55 3.17 -9.33 1.13
C THR A 55 3.46 -9.36 2.64
N LYS A 56 4.51 -10.07 3.06
CA LYS A 56 4.93 -10.10 4.49
C LYS A 56 5.17 -8.69 5.04
N GLY A 57 5.67 -7.77 4.23
CA GLY A 57 5.84 -6.36 4.58
C GLY A 57 4.55 -5.69 5.02
N THR A 58 3.49 -5.77 4.24
CA THR A 58 2.21 -5.16 4.64
C THR A 58 1.64 -5.83 5.89
N GLN A 59 1.82 -7.14 6.08
CA GLN A 59 1.46 -7.80 7.35
C GLN A 59 2.22 -7.22 8.56
N ARG A 60 3.51 -6.89 8.40
CA ARG A 60 4.29 -6.22 9.46
C ARG A 60 3.74 -4.83 9.76
N LEU A 61 3.39 -4.05 8.73
CA LEU A 61 2.78 -2.72 8.94
C LEU A 61 1.43 -2.82 9.65
N ARG A 62 0.55 -3.74 9.22
CA ARG A 62 -0.73 -4.00 9.87
C ARG A 62 -0.56 -4.35 11.34
N LYS A 63 0.36 -5.28 11.63
CA LYS A 63 0.69 -5.67 13.00
C LYS A 63 1.18 -4.48 13.83
N ALA A 64 2.10 -3.67 13.29
CA ALA A 64 2.60 -2.49 13.99
C ALA A 64 1.49 -1.46 14.30
N LEU A 65 0.54 -1.28 13.37
CA LEU A 65 -0.63 -0.44 13.60
C LEU A 65 -1.55 -1.03 14.68
N SER A 66 -1.85 -2.33 14.65
CA SER A 66 -2.65 -2.97 15.70
C SER A 66 -1.98 -2.90 17.07
N GLU A 67 -0.66 -3.09 17.15
CA GLU A 67 0.10 -2.91 18.40
C GLU A 67 0.07 -1.46 18.90
N ALA A 68 -0.11 -0.48 18.00
CA ALA A 68 -0.35 0.92 18.32
C ALA A 68 -1.83 1.25 18.62
N GLY A 69 -2.71 0.25 18.68
CA GLY A 69 -4.13 0.41 19.01
C GLY A 69 -5.04 0.75 17.82
N TRP A 70 -4.58 0.47 16.60
CA TRP A 70 -5.40 0.51 15.38
C TRP A 70 -5.95 -0.87 15.09
N ASP A 71 -7.09 -1.17 15.69
CA ASP A 71 -7.68 -2.50 15.65
C ASP A 71 -8.63 -2.68 14.47
N LYS A 72 -8.80 -3.93 14.05
CA LYS A 72 -9.83 -4.30 13.09
C LYS A 72 -11.21 -4.05 13.69
N PHE A 73 -12.10 -3.42 12.93
CA PHE A 73 -13.41 -3.04 13.43
C PHE A 73 -14.51 -3.20 12.36
N THR A 74 -15.64 -3.75 12.78
CA THR A 74 -16.83 -3.88 11.94
C THR A 74 -17.86 -2.83 12.36
N PHE A 75 -18.13 -1.89 11.47
CA PHE A 75 -19.22 -0.93 11.62
C PHE A 75 -20.53 -1.60 11.21
N GLU A 76 -21.51 -1.59 12.10
CA GLU A 76 -22.88 -2.02 11.81
C GLU A 76 -23.79 -0.79 11.77
N ILE A 77 -24.38 -0.52 10.60
CA ILE A 77 -25.32 0.59 10.42
C ILE A 77 -26.70 0.00 10.18
N THR A 78 -27.64 0.30 11.08
CA THR A 78 -29.05 -0.09 10.94
C THR A 78 -29.90 1.15 10.74
N LYS A 79 -30.60 1.22 9.60
CA LYS A 79 -31.54 2.30 9.31
C LYS A 79 -32.96 1.93 9.73
N VAL A 80 -33.48 2.64 10.73
CA VAL A 80 -34.85 2.47 11.23
C VAL A 80 -35.72 3.63 10.74
N ILE A 81 -36.82 3.32 10.06
CA ILE A 81 -37.81 4.30 9.59
C ILE A 81 -39.15 3.97 10.22
N ASN A 82 -39.69 4.90 11.02
CA ASN A 82 -40.96 4.73 11.76
C ASN A 82 -40.99 3.45 12.61
N GLY A 83 -39.89 3.13 13.29
CA GLY A 83 -39.77 1.93 14.13
C GLY A 83 -39.55 0.62 13.36
N VAL A 84 -39.50 0.65 12.02
CA VAL A 84 -39.25 -0.53 11.19
C VAL A 84 -37.81 -0.48 10.66
N ALA A 85 -37.00 -1.47 11.00
CA ALA A 85 -35.69 -1.66 10.40
C ALA A 85 -35.86 -1.92 8.89
N ARG A 86 -35.24 -1.09 8.04
CA ARG A 86 -35.35 -1.18 6.58
C ARG A 86 -34.10 -1.73 5.93
N GLU A 87 -32.94 -1.44 6.50
CA GLU A 87 -31.66 -1.81 5.94
C GLU A 87 -30.64 -1.98 7.08
N SER A 88 -29.83 -3.03 7.00
CA SER A 88 -28.68 -3.26 7.85
C SER A 88 -27.49 -3.53 6.95
N GLN A 89 -26.44 -2.73 7.06
CA GLN A 89 -25.19 -2.90 6.33
C GLN A 89 -24.05 -3.02 7.34
N SER A 90 -23.13 -3.94 7.08
CA SER A 90 -21.88 -4.04 7.83
C SER A 90 -20.70 -3.72 6.93
N HIS A 91 -19.77 -2.92 7.47
CA HIS A 91 -18.53 -2.55 6.81
C HIS A 91 -17.37 -2.86 7.74
N GLU A 92 -16.55 -3.80 7.32
CA GLU A 92 -15.31 -4.13 8.02
C GLU A 92 -14.20 -3.20 7.53
N ILE A 93 -13.48 -2.60 8.47
CA ILE A 93 -12.29 -1.79 8.21
C ILE A 93 -11.14 -2.38 9.00
N ASP A 94 -10.00 -2.53 8.34
CA ASP A 94 -8.87 -3.27 8.89
C ASP A 94 -8.17 -2.55 10.04
N HIS A 95 -8.18 -1.22 10.05
CA HIS A 95 -7.51 -0.41 11.07
C HIS A 95 -8.39 0.77 11.48
N VAL A 96 -8.88 0.73 12.71
CA VAL A 96 -9.68 1.81 13.30
C VAL A 96 -9.05 2.23 14.61
N ARG A 97 -8.80 3.53 14.74
CA ARG A 97 -8.38 4.13 16.01
C ARG A 97 -9.60 4.71 16.70
N ALA A 98 -9.94 4.17 17.87
CA ALA A 98 -11.06 4.64 18.69
C ALA A 98 -10.59 5.44 19.90
N PHE A 99 -11.32 6.50 20.24
CA PHE A 99 -11.00 7.41 21.34
C PHE A 99 -12.07 7.34 22.45
N ALA A 100 -11.72 7.83 23.64
CA ALA A 100 -12.56 7.74 24.83
C ALA A 100 -13.90 8.47 24.69
N ASP A 101 -13.97 9.51 23.87
CA ASP A 101 -15.19 10.27 23.56
C ASP A 101 -16.08 9.59 22.51
N GLY A 102 -15.68 8.42 22.01
CA GLY A 102 -16.41 7.64 21.01
C GLY A 102 -16.11 8.02 19.56
N THR A 103 -15.27 9.02 19.31
CA THR A 103 -14.80 9.35 17.95
C THR A 103 -13.84 8.30 17.42
N ARG A 104 -13.71 8.22 16.10
CA ARG A 104 -12.87 7.22 15.42
C ARG A 104 -12.18 7.77 14.18
N LEU A 105 -10.99 7.25 13.89
CA LEU A 105 -10.33 7.36 12.59
C LEU A 105 -10.34 5.99 11.92
N ALA A 106 -10.50 5.94 10.60
CA ALA A 106 -10.44 4.70 9.83
C ALA A 106 -9.28 4.76 8.84
N LEU A 107 -8.54 3.66 8.72
CA LEU A 107 -7.38 3.53 7.85
C LEU A 107 -7.43 2.24 7.03
N GLU A 108 -7.21 2.38 5.73
CA GLU A 108 -7.04 1.26 4.80
C GLU A 108 -5.64 1.26 4.18
N ILE A 109 -5.02 0.08 4.13
CA ILE A 109 -3.73 -0.13 3.45
C ILE A 109 -4.01 -0.83 2.13
N GLU A 110 -3.76 -0.11 1.04
CA GLU A 110 -3.99 -0.58 -0.32
C GLU A 110 -2.66 -0.90 -1.00
N TRP A 111 -2.30 -2.19 -1.03
CA TRP A 111 -1.06 -2.71 -1.60
C TRP A 111 -1.30 -3.64 -2.79
N ASN A 112 -1.17 -3.09 -3.98
CA ASN A 112 -1.17 -3.85 -5.23
C ASN A 112 -2.47 -4.66 -5.49
N ASN A 113 -3.56 -4.28 -4.82
CA ASN A 113 -4.91 -4.79 -5.05
C ASN A 113 -5.43 -4.36 -6.43
N LYS A 114 -6.55 -4.94 -6.88
CA LYS A 114 -7.21 -4.53 -8.12
C LYS A 114 -7.76 -3.11 -7.98
N ASP A 115 -7.73 -2.35 -9.07
CA ASP A 115 -8.14 -0.93 -9.12
C ASP A 115 -9.52 -0.58 -8.50
N PRO A 116 -10.57 -1.42 -8.53
CA PRO A 116 -11.88 -1.08 -7.92
C PRO A 116 -11.87 -0.94 -6.40
N PHE A 117 -10.79 -1.33 -5.70
CA PHE A 117 -10.72 -1.27 -4.24
C PHE A 117 -10.83 0.18 -3.74
N PHE A 118 -10.13 1.14 -4.36
CA PHE A 118 -10.24 2.55 -3.98
C PHE A 118 -11.67 3.08 -4.05
N ASP A 119 -12.45 2.71 -5.06
CA ASP A 119 -13.84 3.17 -5.19
C ASP A 119 -14.69 2.66 -4.02
N ARG A 120 -14.47 1.41 -3.59
CA ARG A 120 -15.14 0.81 -2.43
C ARG A 120 -14.72 1.49 -1.13
N ASP A 121 -13.43 1.67 -0.90
CA ASP A 121 -12.93 2.17 0.39
C ASP A 121 -13.28 3.65 0.57
N LEU A 122 -13.18 4.46 -0.51
CA LEU A 122 -13.61 5.86 -0.48
C LEU A 122 -15.13 6.01 -0.28
N GLU A 123 -15.95 5.16 -0.91
CA GLU A 123 -17.40 5.18 -0.70
C GLU A 123 -17.77 4.72 0.72
N ASN A 124 -17.05 3.75 1.28
CA ASN A 124 -17.20 3.34 2.68
C ASN A 124 -16.87 4.49 3.64
N PHE A 125 -15.72 5.16 3.47
CA PHE A 125 -15.35 6.31 4.30
C PHE A 125 -16.37 7.44 4.21
N LYS A 126 -16.85 7.76 3.00
CA LYS A 126 -17.92 8.73 2.79
C LYS A 126 -19.17 8.41 3.59
N ARG A 127 -19.65 7.16 3.52
CA ARG A 127 -20.84 6.71 4.23
C ARG A 127 -20.64 6.76 5.74
N LEU A 128 -19.53 6.20 6.23
CA LEU A 128 -19.23 6.18 7.66
C LEU A 128 -19.10 7.60 8.24
N HIS A 129 -18.46 8.51 7.51
CA HIS A 129 -18.37 9.91 7.94
C HIS A 129 -19.75 10.59 7.94
N ALA A 130 -20.59 10.33 6.93
CA ALA A 130 -21.95 10.90 6.87
C ALA A 130 -22.83 10.45 8.04
N GLU A 131 -22.63 9.24 8.56
CA GLU A 131 -23.32 8.71 9.74
C GLU A 131 -22.61 9.09 11.07
N GLY A 132 -21.54 9.89 11.02
CA GLY A 132 -20.76 10.28 12.21
C GLY A 132 -19.93 9.15 12.83
N ALA A 133 -19.77 8.03 12.14
CA ALA A 133 -19.06 6.86 12.64
C ALA A 133 -17.53 7.03 12.62
N ILE A 134 -17.01 7.87 11.72
CA ILE A 134 -15.59 8.24 11.64
C ILE A 134 -15.44 9.75 11.41
N SER A 135 -14.34 10.33 11.91
CA SER A 135 -13.99 11.73 11.70
C SER A 135 -13.14 11.94 10.44
N VAL A 136 -12.21 11.01 10.15
CA VAL A 136 -11.31 11.06 8.99
C VAL A 136 -11.06 9.66 8.46
N GLY A 137 -11.07 9.51 7.14
CA GLY A 137 -10.58 8.32 6.44
C GLY A 137 -9.12 8.48 6.01
N ILE A 138 -8.33 7.42 6.13
CA ILE A 138 -6.89 7.41 5.83
C ILE A 138 -6.61 6.31 4.81
N ILE A 139 -5.88 6.62 3.74
CA ILE A 139 -5.43 5.63 2.77
C ILE A 139 -3.91 5.65 2.71
N VAL A 140 -3.31 4.48 2.91
CA VAL A 140 -1.88 4.25 2.67
C VAL A 140 -1.73 3.39 1.41
N THR A 141 -1.01 3.87 0.41
CA THR A 141 -0.78 3.12 -0.84
C THR A 141 0.60 3.38 -1.40
N ARG A 142 0.98 2.71 -2.50
CA ARG A 142 2.26 2.94 -3.17
C ARG A 142 2.34 4.38 -3.70
N GLY A 143 3.34 5.13 -3.24
CA GLY A 143 3.58 6.51 -3.67
C GLY A 143 4.09 6.63 -5.10
N PRO A 144 4.13 7.84 -5.65
CA PRO A 144 4.57 8.08 -7.03
C PRO A 144 6.03 7.66 -7.24
N ALA A 145 6.94 8.09 -6.35
CA ALA A 145 8.36 7.73 -6.44
C ALA A 145 8.59 6.21 -6.38
N LEU A 146 7.92 5.50 -5.46
CA LEU A 146 7.99 4.03 -5.40
C LEU A 146 7.48 3.42 -6.70
N GLN A 147 6.32 3.85 -7.20
CA GLN A 147 5.72 3.33 -8.43
C GLN A 147 6.64 3.52 -9.65
N GLU A 148 7.24 4.69 -9.78
CA GLU A 148 8.15 5.05 -10.89
C GLU A 148 9.47 4.25 -10.82
N ASN A 149 10.02 4.07 -9.61
CA ASN A 149 11.32 3.43 -9.43
C ASN A 149 11.27 1.90 -9.23
N LEU A 150 10.09 1.29 -9.13
CA LEU A 150 9.95 -0.16 -9.01
C LEU A 150 10.74 -0.93 -10.09
N ARG A 151 10.78 -0.44 -11.33
CA ARG A 151 11.57 -1.06 -12.40
C ARG A 151 13.06 -1.05 -12.07
N ALA A 152 13.60 0.10 -11.66
CA ALA A 152 15.01 0.24 -11.33
C ALA A 152 15.39 -0.60 -10.10
N LEU A 153 14.53 -0.64 -9.08
CA LEU A 153 14.73 -1.45 -7.88
C LEU A 153 14.77 -2.95 -8.20
N VAL A 154 13.82 -3.44 -9.00
CA VAL A 154 13.78 -4.85 -9.41
C VAL A 154 14.94 -5.20 -10.36
N GLN A 155 15.33 -4.28 -11.24
CA GLN A 155 16.50 -4.47 -12.11
C GLN A 155 17.79 -4.59 -11.29
N ARG A 156 17.99 -3.68 -10.32
CA ARG A 156 19.14 -3.73 -9.42
C ARG A 156 19.22 -5.08 -8.70
N PHE A 157 18.10 -5.56 -8.18
CA PHE A 157 18.04 -6.89 -7.55
C PHE A 157 18.44 -8.00 -8.53
N ALA A 158 17.92 -7.98 -9.76
CA ALA A 158 18.30 -8.97 -10.76
C ALA A 158 19.80 -8.95 -11.11
N GLU A 159 20.41 -7.76 -11.13
CA GLU A 159 21.83 -7.59 -11.38
C GLU A 159 22.67 -8.09 -10.19
N GLU A 160 22.27 -7.78 -8.95
CA GLU A 160 22.93 -8.26 -7.72
C GLU A 160 22.85 -9.80 -7.59
N GLU A 161 21.70 -10.40 -7.97
CA GLU A 161 21.50 -11.85 -8.03
C GLU A 161 22.07 -12.50 -9.31
N LYS A 162 22.68 -11.71 -10.20
CA LYS A 162 23.31 -12.17 -11.46
C LYS A 162 22.37 -13.00 -12.34
N LEU A 163 21.15 -12.53 -12.51
CA LEU A 163 20.16 -13.18 -13.39
C LEU A 163 20.52 -12.94 -14.86
N GLU A 164 21.04 -13.98 -15.51
CA GLU A 164 21.48 -13.92 -16.92
C GLU A 164 20.49 -14.60 -17.87
N SER A 165 19.59 -15.43 -17.33
CA SER A 165 18.65 -16.23 -18.11
C SER A 165 17.39 -16.60 -17.33
N ALA A 166 16.39 -17.10 -18.06
CA ALA A 166 15.15 -17.59 -17.44
C ALA A 166 15.35 -18.78 -16.49
N LYS A 167 16.46 -19.51 -16.60
CA LYS A 167 16.77 -20.62 -15.68
C LYS A 167 17.07 -20.10 -14.27
N ASP A 168 17.66 -18.91 -14.17
CA ASP A 168 18.09 -18.31 -12.91
C ASP A 168 16.88 -17.85 -12.07
N LEU A 169 15.75 -17.56 -12.73
CA LEU A 169 14.48 -17.25 -12.07
C LEU A 169 13.95 -18.40 -11.20
N GLY A 170 14.30 -19.65 -11.54
CA GLY A 170 13.92 -20.81 -10.75
C GLY A 170 14.51 -20.79 -9.33
N ALA A 171 15.70 -20.22 -9.16
CA ALA A 171 16.33 -20.06 -7.84
C ALA A 171 15.55 -19.08 -6.93
N LEU A 172 14.79 -18.17 -7.54
CA LEU A 172 13.89 -17.24 -6.86
C LEU A 172 12.48 -17.80 -6.63
N GLY A 173 12.24 -19.07 -6.97
CA GLY A 173 10.91 -19.69 -6.93
C GLY A 173 9.97 -19.20 -8.03
N LEU A 174 10.49 -18.50 -9.06
CA LEU A 174 9.70 -17.95 -10.15
C LEU A 174 9.69 -18.90 -11.35
N SER A 175 8.49 -19.22 -11.83
CA SER A 175 8.28 -20.06 -13.01
C SER A 175 7.58 -19.26 -14.12
N PRO A 176 8.33 -18.57 -14.99
CA PRO A 176 7.77 -17.74 -16.05
C PRO A 176 6.99 -18.59 -17.06
N THR A 177 5.84 -18.09 -17.50
CA THR A 177 5.05 -18.75 -18.56
C THR A 177 5.74 -18.63 -19.93
N ALA A 178 5.38 -19.49 -20.88
CA ALA A 178 5.88 -19.39 -22.25
C ALA A 178 5.60 -18.02 -22.90
N ARG A 179 4.50 -17.35 -22.50
CA ARG A 179 4.20 -15.98 -22.95
C ARG A 179 5.22 -14.98 -22.41
N GLN A 180 5.57 -15.08 -21.13
CA GLN A 180 6.54 -14.21 -20.48
C GLN A 180 7.94 -14.40 -21.04
N LEU A 181 8.36 -15.65 -21.27
CA LEU A 181 9.65 -15.96 -21.91
C LEU A 181 9.80 -15.27 -23.27
N ARG A 182 8.80 -15.40 -24.15
CA ARG A 182 8.78 -14.72 -25.46
C ARG A 182 8.83 -13.20 -25.31
N HIS A 183 8.20 -12.65 -24.28
CA HIS A 183 8.20 -11.21 -24.03
C HIS A 183 9.60 -10.71 -23.58
N TYR A 184 10.32 -11.49 -22.76
CA TYR A 184 11.68 -11.18 -22.37
C TYR A 184 12.63 -11.21 -23.58
N GLU A 185 12.57 -12.28 -24.38
CA GLU A 185 13.37 -12.44 -25.61
C GLU A 185 13.14 -11.28 -26.59
N ALA A 186 11.89 -10.92 -26.84
CA ALA A 186 11.54 -9.82 -27.73
C ALA A 186 12.10 -8.47 -27.24
N ARG A 187 12.15 -8.24 -25.91
CA ARG A 187 12.73 -7.02 -25.33
C ARG A 187 14.24 -6.99 -25.47
N ILE A 188 14.91 -8.10 -25.18
CA ILE A 188 16.36 -8.25 -25.34
C ILE A 188 16.76 -7.93 -26.78
N GLN A 189 16.08 -8.54 -27.75
CA GLN A 189 16.39 -8.35 -29.17
C GLN A 189 16.12 -6.92 -29.67
N ARG A 190 15.01 -6.30 -29.24
CA ARG A 190 14.64 -4.95 -29.71
C ARG A 190 15.45 -3.84 -29.05
N GLY A 191 15.73 -3.98 -27.76
CA GLY A 191 16.40 -2.95 -26.96
C GLY A 191 17.92 -3.11 -26.88
N ASN A 192 18.46 -4.27 -27.27
CA ASN A 192 19.84 -4.67 -26.98
C ASN A 192 20.18 -4.52 -25.49
N VAL A 193 19.28 -5.04 -24.64
CA VAL A 193 19.33 -4.93 -23.17
C VAL A 193 19.65 -6.28 -22.52
N SER A 194 20.11 -6.26 -21.28
CA SER A 194 20.39 -7.48 -20.51
C SER A 194 19.11 -8.27 -20.19
N PHE A 195 19.27 -9.55 -19.82
CA PHE A 195 18.15 -10.35 -19.31
C PHE A 195 17.52 -9.72 -18.06
N ALA A 196 18.36 -9.28 -17.11
CA ALA A 196 17.94 -8.60 -15.89
C ALA A 196 17.03 -7.40 -16.18
N GLU A 197 17.42 -6.52 -17.11
CA GLU A 197 16.61 -5.37 -17.49
C GLU A 197 15.30 -5.79 -18.16
N ALA A 198 15.35 -6.72 -19.12
CA ALA A 198 14.19 -7.18 -19.84
C ALA A 198 13.16 -7.86 -18.91
N TRP A 199 13.63 -8.70 -17.99
CA TRP A 199 12.82 -9.36 -16.98
C TRP A 199 12.21 -8.35 -16.02
N ALA A 200 13.00 -7.45 -15.42
CA ALA A 200 12.52 -6.48 -14.45
C ALA A 200 11.41 -5.59 -15.03
N ALA A 201 11.59 -5.13 -16.27
CA ALA A 201 10.60 -4.30 -16.96
C ALA A 201 9.28 -5.04 -17.21
N ALA A 202 9.35 -6.32 -17.60
CA ALA A 202 8.16 -7.13 -17.83
C ALA A 202 7.49 -7.56 -16.51
N PHE A 203 8.28 -7.90 -15.49
CA PHE A 203 7.81 -8.25 -14.16
C PHE A 203 7.01 -7.11 -13.52
N VAL A 204 7.57 -5.89 -13.52
CA VAL A 204 6.89 -4.72 -12.95
C VAL A 204 5.63 -4.37 -13.74
N GLN A 205 5.65 -4.48 -15.07
CA GLN A 205 4.46 -4.26 -15.88
C GLN A 205 3.34 -5.25 -15.54
N ASP A 206 3.67 -6.53 -15.39
CA ASP A 206 2.70 -7.58 -15.09
C ASP A 206 2.16 -7.47 -13.65
N LYS A 207 3.05 -7.26 -12.66
CA LYS A 207 2.71 -7.32 -11.22
C LYS A 207 2.22 -5.99 -10.65
N PHE A 208 2.76 -4.87 -11.10
CA PHE A 208 2.63 -3.54 -10.48
C PHE A 208 2.13 -2.48 -11.47
N GLY A 209 1.62 -2.90 -12.63
CA GLY A 209 1.14 -2.02 -13.68
C GLY A 209 -0.18 -1.31 -13.38
N ALA A 210 -0.76 -0.68 -14.39
CA ALA A 210 -1.91 0.22 -14.27
C ALA A 210 -3.23 -0.43 -13.80
N ALA A 211 -3.30 -1.76 -13.69
CA ALA A 211 -4.48 -2.46 -13.17
C ALA A 211 -4.48 -2.60 -11.63
N THR A 212 -3.45 -2.07 -10.96
CA THR A 212 -3.23 -2.22 -9.52
C THR A 212 -3.26 -0.88 -8.78
N THR A 213 -3.59 -0.89 -7.50
CA THR A 213 -3.69 0.31 -6.66
C THR A 213 -2.33 1.00 -6.46
N HIS A 214 -2.27 2.30 -6.75
CA HIS A 214 -1.11 3.18 -6.55
C HIS A 214 -1.58 4.65 -6.55
N TRP A 215 -0.68 5.57 -6.17
CA TRP A 215 -0.97 6.99 -5.97
C TRP A 215 -1.78 7.65 -7.08
N GLN A 216 -1.35 7.51 -8.35
CA GLN A 216 -2.04 8.16 -9.46
C GLN A 216 -3.51 7.71 -9.58
N LYS A 217 -3.78 6.42 -9.38
CA LYS A 217 -5.14 5.86 -9.41
C LYS A 217 -6.03 6.35 -8.28
N LEU A 218 -5.45 6.61 -7.12
CA LEU A 218 -6.13 7.21 -5.99
C LEU A 218 -6.45 8.68 -6.29
N ILE A 219 -5.45 9.46 -6.69
CA ILE A 219 -5.61 10.89 -6.98
C ILE A 219 -6.60 11.14 -8.12
N ASP A 220 -6.62 10.31 -9.16
CA ASP A 220 -7.61 10.41 -10.24
C ASP A 220 -9.06 10.28 -9.71
N ARG A 221 -9.29 9.48 -8.66
CA ARG A 221 -10.61 9.32 -8.02
C ARG A 221 -10.95 10.50 -7.12
N ILE A 222 -10.00 10.93 -6.30
CA ILE A 222 -10.14 12.09 -5.43
C ILE A 222 -10.46 13.35 -6.24
N ASN A 223 -9.75 13.58 -7.34
CA ASN A 223 -9.98 14.72 -8.23
C ASN A 223 -11.35 14.67 -8.93
N ARG A 224 -11.90 13.47 -9.14
CA ARG A 224 -13.29 13.27 -9.62
C ARG A 224 -14.34 13.40 -8.51
N GLY A 225 -13.91 13.62 -7.26
CA GLY A 225 -14.77 13.80 -6.10
C GLY A 225 -15.24 12.51 -5.43
N VAL A 226 -14.66 11.36 -5.76
CA VAL A 226 -14.96 10.09 -5.08
C VAL A 226 -14.51 10.20 -3.62
N GLY A 227 -15.37 9.77 -2.68
CA GLY A 227 -15.13 9.88 -1.23
C GLY A 227 -15.58 11.20 -0.60
N ASN A 228 -15.87 12.25 -1.37
CA ASN A 228 -16.40 13.49 -0.80
C ASN A 228 -17.81 13.28 -0.20
N PRO A 229 -18.15 13.96 0.92
CA PRO A 229 -17.39 15.03 1.57
C PRO A 229 -16.46 14.56 2.72
N CYS A 230 -16.11 13.28 2.81
CA CYS A 230 -15.26 12.78 3.91
C CYS A 230 -13.91 13.53 3.97
N PRO A 231 -13.46 13.98 5.15
CA PRO A 231 -12.08 14.36 5.39
C PRO A 231 -11.15 13.18 5.13
N LEU A 232 -10.12 13.37 4.30
CA LEU A 232 -9.18 12.32 3.94
C LEU A 232 -7.72 12.72 4.17
N LEU A 233 -6.94 11.80 4.70
CA LEU A 233 -5.47 11.82 4.68
C LEU A 233 -4.98 10.70 3.75
N LEU A 234 -4.24 11.09 2.72
CA LEU A 234 -3.67 10.17 1.74
C LEU A 234 -2.16 10.11 1.94
N ILE A 235 -1.61 8.90 2.01
CA ILE A 235 -0.17 8.67 2.20
C ILE A 235 0.34 7.76 1.09
N GLY A 236 1.29 8.29 0.31
CA GLY A 236 2.04 7.55 -0.68
C GLY A 236 3.35 7.04 -0.08
N LEU A 237 3.49 5.73 0.02
CA LEU A 237 4.70 5.05 0.46
C LEU A 237 5.90 5.44 -0.40
N SER A 238 7.00 5.81 0.26
CA SER A 238 8.27 6.16 -0.39
C SER A 238 8.98 4.94 -0.97
N GLU A 239 9.82 5.15 -1.99
CA GLU A 239 10.77 4.12 -2.43
C GLU A 239 11.81 3.76 -1.35
N LYS A 240 12.08 4.67 -0.41
CA LYS A 240 13.09 4.48 0.66
C LYS A 240 12.69 3.41 1.68
N ILE A 241 11.46 2.91 1.63
CA ILE A 241 11.06 1.74 2.44
C ILE A 241 11.65 0.45 1.88
N VAL A 242 12.09 0.44 0.62
CA VAL A 242 12.61 -0.78 -0.02
C VAL A 242 14.04 -1.02 0.41
N THR A 243 14.30 -2.20 0.98
CA THR A 243 15.60 -2.63 1.48
C THR A 243 16.16 -3.77 0.62
N PHE A 244 17.49 -3.94 0.65
CA PHE A 244 18.22 -4.96 -0.12
C PHE A 244 19.12 -5.78 0.81
N GLY A 245 19.25 -7.08 0.55
CA GLY A 245 20.27 -7.94 1.17
C GLY A 245 19.95 -8.38 2.60
N GLU A 246 18.68 -8.44 2.99
CA GLU A 246 18.28 -8.90 4.33
C GLU A 246 18.50 -10.42 4.50
N ASP A 247 18.29 -11.21 3.44
CA ASP A 247 18.55 -12.66 3.47
C ASP A 247 20.05 -12.99 3.57
N ASN A 248 20.92 -12.14 3.00
CA ASN A 248 22.37 -12.30 3.12
C ASN A 248 22.88 -12.01 4.54
N ARG A 249 22.23 -11.12 5.29
CA ARG A 249 22.55 -10.87 6.71
C ARG A 249 22.15 -12.03 7.61
N ALA A 250 21.01 -12.68 7.34
CA ALA A 250 20.57 -13.86 8.07
C ALA A 250 21.48 -15.09 7.82
N ARG A 251 21.98 -15.26 6.59
CA ARG A 251 22.95 -16.33 6.25
C ARG A 251 24.36 -16.08 6.80
N GLY A 252 24.76 -14.81 6.95
CA GLY A 252 26.06 -14.43 7.53
C GLY A 252 26.16 -14.56 9.06
N GLN A 253 25.04 -14.73 9.77
CA GLN A 253 24.99 -14.90 11.23
C GLN A 253 24.96 -16.36 11.69
N SER A 254 25.04 -17.35 10.78
CA SER A 254 25.08 -18.78 11.14
C SER A 254 26.49 -19.39 11.15
N LEU A 255 27.52 -18.55 11.16
CA LEU A 255 28.92 -18.97 11.26
C LEU A 255 29.62 -18.11 12.32
N ASP A 256 29.27 -18.35 13.57
CA ASP A 256 30.12 -18.15 14.76
C ASP A 256 29.63 -19.09 15.88
#